data_AF-A0A4S4N3K7-F1
#
_entry.id   AF-A0A4S4N3K7-F1
#
_cell.length_a   1.000
_cell.length_b   1.000
_cell.length_c   1.000
_cell.angle_alpha   90.00
_cell.angle_beta   90.00
_cell.angle_gamma   90.00
#
_symmetry.space_group_name_H-M   'P 1'
#
loop_
_entity.id
_entity.type
_entity.pdbx_description
1 polymer ?
#
loop_
_entity_poly.entity_id
_entity_poly.type
_entity_poly.pdbx_seq_one_letter_code
_entity_poly.pdbx_strand_id
1 'polypeptide(L)'
;MSHSRHRNISTPVNRAPKRMSMGGANPTSSQYPPQLSIFVVFEKKAGLIRIADAAVGEVDLYDEAAGTNALLNPAGSLNRRPRTSWDGMSFHKEPKASWIPPVLMVIKGQANGGLSHSMYLVTRGKHTHLLPSPLPANLPSIPPYRTFTWTSPPSNISTRICRQTPPLSEEGSSESFLQVIAFGEEGVEVQEVPLSNLTVNMGKGKSKVEEPVRAVADLGGDAGFLCTGGFWHDDDPARPGLMRSDSTASYDSDSVLEDISSSRTPTRLKEVEGVYGWVRKGAEDWRVFWVGGTGDRDTDNYQHYAS
;
A
#
# COMPACT_ATOMS: atom_id res chain seq x y z
N MET A 1 1.10 -54.86 62.00
CA MET A 1 0.21 -54.54 63.14
C MET A 1 0.61 -53.15 63.63
N SER A 2 -0.15 -52.10 63.27
CA SER A 2 -1.17 -51.42 64.10
C SER A 2 -0.51 -50.46 65.11
N HIS A 3 -0.75 -49.15 65.24
CA HIS A 3 -1.91 -48.25 65.04
C HIS A 3 -1.39 -46.82 64.70
N SER A 4 -2.02 -46.05 63.80
CA SER A 4 -3.10 -45.06 64.03
C SER A 4 -2.89 -44.11 65.23
N ARG A 5 -2.84 -42.78 64.99
CA ARG A 5 -3.88 -41.81 65.40
C ARG A 5 -3.59 -40.33 65.05
N HIS A 6 -4.65 -39.69 64.54
CA HIS A 6 -5.15 -38.30 64.70
C HIS A 6 -4.29 -37.09 64.32
N ARG A 7 -4.67 -36.37 63.25
CA ARG A 7 -5.62 -35.22 63.17
C ARG A 7 -5.06 -33.92 63.77
N ASN A 8 -4.88 -32.90 62.92
CA ASN A 8 -5.45 -31.60 63.22
C ASN A 8 -5.88 -30.84 61.97
N ILE A 9 -7.08 -30.27 62.10
CA ILE A 9 -7.87 -29.52 61.14
C ILE A 9 -7.46 -28.05 61.23
N SER A 10 -7.19 -27.40 60.10
CA SER A 10 -7.40 -25.96 59.98
C SER A 10 -7.93 -25.61 58.60
N THR A 11 -8.86 -24.65 58.62
CA THR A 11 -9.85 -24.24 57.63
C THR A 11 -9.26 -23.54 56.39
N PRO A 12 -9.74 -23.81 55.16
CA PRO A 12 -9.45 -22.94 54.03
C PRO A 12 -10.37 -21.70 54.03
N VAL A 13 -9.74 -20.53 54.00
CA VAL A 13 -10.40 -19.24 53.74
C VAL A 13 -10.86 -19.21 52.29
N ASN A 14 -12.18 -19.33 52.08
CA ASN A 14 -12.83 -19.09 50.79
C ASN A 14 -12.72 -17.60 50.42
N ARG A 15 -11.70 -17.23 49.65
CA ARG A 15 -11.75 -16.02 48.83
C ARG A 15 -12.54 -16.32 47.56
N ALA A 16 -13.81 -15.93 47.58
CA ALA A 16 -14.63 -15.92 46.38
C ALA A 16 -13.97 -15.00 45.31
N PRO A 17 -13.75 -15.47 44.08
CA PRO A 17 -13.40 -14.58 43.00
C PRO A 17 -14.60 -13.67 42.72
N LYS A 18 -14.38 -12.34 42.83
CA LYS A 18 -15.27 -11.31 42.28
C LYS A 18 -15.51 -11.65 40.82
N ARG A 19 -16.72 -12.14 40.54
CA ARG A 19 -17.25 -12.33 39.20
C ARG A 19 -17.31 -10.94 38.56
N MET A 20 -16.29 -10.58 37.79
CA MET A 20 -16.34 -9.36 37.01
C MET A 20 -17.53 -9.45 36.06
N SER A 21 -18.25 -8.33 36.04
CA SER A 21 -19.44 -8.07 35.26
C SER A 21 -19.37 -8.71 33.88
N MET A 22 -20.48 -9.33 33.50
CA MET A 22 -20.81 -9.68 32.12
C MET A 22 -20.65 -8.42 31.28
N GLY A 23 -19.49 -8.27 30.64
CA GLY A 23 -19.34 -7.39 29.50
C GLY A 23 -20.43 -7.81 28.52
N GLY A 24 -21.36 -6.89 28.27
CA GLY A 24 -22.36 -7.07 27.24
C GLY A 24 -21.65 -7.53 25.98
N ALA A 25 -21.99 -8.72 25.52
CA ALA A 25 -21.72 -9.11 24.16
C ALA A 25 -22.42 -8.05 23.30
N ASN A 26 -21.67 -7.03 22.86
CA ASN A 26 -21.99 -6.41 21.58
C ASN A 26 -22.16 -7.60 20.64
N PRO A 27 -23.30 -7.72 19.91
CA PRO A 27 -23.46 -8.78 18.94
C PRO A 27 -22.22 -8.72 18.09
N THR A 28 -21.39 -9.76 18.23
CA THR A 28 -20.15 -9.92 17.51
C THR A 28 -20.54 -9.73 16.06
N SER A 29 -20.26 -8.56 15.49
CA SER A 29 -20.34 -8.34 14.06
C SER A 29 -19.51 -9.48 13.53
N SER A 30 -20.17 -10.51 13.01
CA SER A 30 -19.53 -11.77 12.69
C SER A 30 -18.45 -11.37 11.71
N GLN A 31 -17.19 -11.39 12.18
CA GLN A 31 -16.05 -11.04 11.35
C GLN A 31 -15.98 -12.19 10.36
N TYR A 32 -16.71 -12.01 9.25
CA TYR A 32 -16.70 -12.97 8.17
C TYR A 32 -15.24 -13.10 7.75
N PRO A 33 -14.78 -14.34 7.51
CA PRO A 33 -13.45 -14.54 6.98
C PRO A 33 -13.28 -13.71 5.70
N PRO A 34 -12.06 -13.29 5.37
CA PRO A 34 -11.77 -12.56 4.14
C PRO A 34 -12.43 -13.24 2.92
N GLN A 35 -13.36 -12.56 2.26
CA GLN A 35 -14.12 -13.09 1.11
C GLN A 35 -13.70 -12.40 -0.18
N LEU A 36 -13.61 -13.19 -1.26
CA LEU A 36 -13.36 -12.67 -2.59
C LEU A 36 -14.49 -11.72 -3.01
N SER A 37 -14.12 -10.54 -3.50
CA SER A 37 -15.04 -9.46 -3.80
C SER A 37 -14.62 -8.71 -5.06
N ILE A 38 -15.58 -8.11 -5.75
CA ILE A 38 -15.37 -7.26 -6.92
C ILE A 38 -15.48 -5.81 -6.46
N PHE A 39 -14.46 -5.00 -6.73
CA PHE A 39 -14.50 -3.56 -6.49
C PHE A 39 -15.01 -2.86 -7.75
N VAL A 40 -16.09 -2.10 -7.61
CA VAL A 40 -16.74 -1.39 -8.72
C VAL A 40 -16.60 0.11 -8.48
N VAL A 41 -15.99 0.79 -9.45
CA VAL A 41 -15.84 2.24 -9.44
C VAL A 41 -16.94 2.87 -10.29
N PHE A 42 -17.70 3.76 -9.68
CA PHE A 42 -18.45 4.80 -10.37
C PHE A 42 -17.73 6.12 -10.14
N GLU A 43 -17.95 7.13 -10.97
CA GLU A 43 -17.26 8.42 -10.85
C GLU A 43 -17.20 8.95 -9.41
N LYS A 44 -18.35 9.01 -8.73
CA LYS A 44 -18.51 9.63 -7.39
C LYS A 44 -18.76 8.64 -6.27
N LYS A 45 -18.88 7.35 -6.58
CA LYS A 45 -19.23 6.28 -5.64
C LYS A 45 -18.40 5.04 -5.97
N ALA A 46 -18.04 4.27 -4.96
CA ALA A 46 -17.51 2.94 -5.17
C ALA A 46 -18.39 1.92 -4.45
N GLY A 47 -18.39 0.70 -4.96
CA GLY A 47 -19.09 -0.43 -4.35
C GLY A 47 -18.19 -1.65 -4.27
N LEU A 48 -18.45 -2.51 -3.29
CA LEU A 48 -17.81 -3.80 -3.13
C LEU A 48 -18.89 -4.88 -3.22
N ILE A 49 -18.76 -5.79 -4.19
CA ILE A 49 -19.70 -6.89 -4.41
C ILE A 49 -19.03 -8.17 -3.94
N ARG A 50 -19.53 -8.78 -2.87
CA ARG A 50 -19.01 -10.07 -2.39
C ARG A 50 -19.45 -11.19 -3.33
N ILE A 51 -18.51 -12.04 -3.75
CA ILE A 51 -18.81 -13.10 -4.72
C ILE A 51 -19.60 -14.24 -4.08
N ALA A 52 -19.38 -14.51 -2.79
CA ALA A 52 -20.01 -15.65 -2.10
C ALA A 52 -21.54 -15.57 -2.01
N ASP A 53 -22.10 -14.37 -1.91
CA ASP A 53 -23.54 -14.15 -1.70
C ASP A 53 -24.11 -12.94 -2.46
N ALA A 54 -23.34 -12.36 -3.39
CA ALA A 54 -23.69 -11.19 -4.18
C ALA A 54 -24.08 -9.95 -3.36
N ALA A 55 -23.72 -9.88 -2.07
CA ALA A 55 -24.00 -8.72 -1.25
C ALA A 55 -23.19 -7.50 -1.72
N VAL A 56 -23.88 -6.37 -1.89
CA VAL A 56 -23.31 -5.11 -2.34
C VAL A 56 -23.17 -4.15 -1.15
N GLY A 57 -21.96 -3.66 -0.90
CA GLY A 57 -21.69 -2.59 0.05
C GLY A 57 -21.22 -1.33 -0.67
N GLU A 58 -21.67 -0.16 -0.24
CA GLU A 58 -21.04 1.11 -0.66
C GLU A 58 -19.69 1.25 0.05
N VAL A 59 -18.69 1.74 -0.69
CA VAL A 59 -17.33 1.94 -0.18
C VAL A 59 -17.12 3.42 0.10
N ASP A 60 -16.65 3.70 1.32
CA ASP A 60 -16.06 4.97 1.71
C ASP A 60 -14.65 4.73 2.25
N LEU A 61 -13.78 5.75 2.13
CA LEU A 61 -12.48 5.73 2.78
C LEU A 61 -12.65 5.95 4.29
N TYR A 62 -11.75 5.35 5.07
CA TYR A 62 -11.63 5.58 6.51
C TYR A 62 -11.50 7.08 6.82
N ASP A 63 -12.33 7.61 7.72
CA ASP A 63 -12.27 9.00 8.14
C ASP A 63 -11.69 9.08 9.57
N GLU A 64 -10.44 9.53 9.67
CA GLU A 64 -9.75 9.67 10.97
C GLU A 64 -10.48 10.65 11.90
N ALA A 65 -11.10 11.69 11.34
CA ALA A 65 -11.85 12.69 12.11
C ALA A 65 -13.14 12.10 12.71
N ALA A 66 -13.71 11.06 12.10
CA ALA A 66 -14.87 10.37 12.64
C ALA A 66 -14.52 9.55 13.90
N GLY A 67 -13.32 8.96 13.95
CA GLY A 67 -12.87 8.10 15.05
C GLY A 67 -12.54 8.86 16.33
N THR A 68 -11.88 10.01 16.23
CA THR A 68 -11.51 10.84 17.39
C THR A 68 -12.73 11.49 18.05
N ASN A 69 -13.72 11.90 17.26
CA ASN A 69 -14.96 12.48 17.78
C ASN A 69 -15.87 11.45 18.49
N ALA A 70 -15.81 10.17 18.12
CA ALA A 70 -16.59 9.12 18.76
C ALA A 70 -16.13 8.80 20.19
N LEU A 71 -14.83 8.92 20.48
CA LEU A 71 -14.26 8.62 21.81
C LEU A 71 -14.50 9.73 22.83
N LEU A 72 -14.66 10.98 22.37
CA LEU A 72 -14.89 12.13 23.25
C LEU A 72 -16.37 12.31 23.62
N ASN A 73 -17.29 11.49 23.06
CA ASN A 73 -18.71 11.58 23.38
C ASN A 73 -19.34 10.18 23.58
N PRO A 74 -19.13 9.53 24.75
CA PRO A 74 -19.62 8.17 25.04
C PRO A 74 -21.14 8.08 25.29
N ALA A 75 -21.87 9.19 25.25
CA ALA A 75 -23.32 9.19 25.42
C ALA A 75 -24.00 8.94 24.07
N GLY A 76 -24.46 7.71 23.87
CA GLY A 76 -25.30 7.33 22.73
C GLY A 76 -26.47 8.30 22.56
N SER A 77 -26.35 9.18 21.58
CA SER A 77 -27.40 10.09 21.16
C SER A 77 -27.53 9.98 19.65
N LEU A 78 -28.68 9.44 19.22
CA LEU A 78 -29.10 9.45 17.84
C LEU A 78 -28.92 10.86 17.24
N ASN A 79 -28.18 10.93 16.13
CA ASN A 79 -28.37 11.91 15.07
C ASN A 79 -28.39 13.40 15.46
N ARG A 80 -27.33 13.90 16.10
CA ARG A 80 -26.96 15.32 15.94
C ARG A 80 -25.46 15.47 15.73
N ARG A 81 -25.04 15.45 14.46
CA ARG A 81 -23.72 15.97 14.04
C ARG A 81 -23.58 17.39 14.62
N PRO A 82 -22.60 17.67 15.50
CA PRO A 82 -22.36 19.02 15.99
C PRO A 82 -21.81 19.84 14.82
N ARG A 83 -22.60 20.80 14.39
CA ARG A 83 -22.38 21.67 13.23
C ARG A 83 -21.58 22.91 13.62
N THR A 84 -20.54 22.73 14.43
CA THR A 84 -19.72 23.80 15.03
C THR A 84 -18.34 23.18 15.32
N SER A 85 -17.22 23.53 14.68
CA SER A 85 -16.75 24.81 14.14
C SER A 85 -16.35 24.67 12.67
N TRP A 86 -17.20 25.24 11.81
CA TRP A 86 -16.95 25.46 10.40
C TRP A 86 -16.45 26.90 10.29
N ASP A 87 -15.18 27.12 10.65
CA ASP A 87 -14.56 28.41 10.37
C ASP A 87 -14.41 28.54 8.85
N GLY A 88 -15.17 29.49 8.30
CA GLY A 88 -14.71 30.30 7.18
C GLY A 88 -14.82 29.69 5.78
N MET A 89 -16.00 29.84 5.18
CA MET A 89 -16.11 30.28 3.78
C MET A 89 -15.43 29.40 2.71
N SER A 90 -16.03 28.24 2.43
CA SER A 90 -16.19 27.78 1.05
C SER A 90 -17.35 26.80 0.96
N PHE A 91 -18.55 27.35 0.71
CA PHE A 91 -19.69 26.59 0.15
C PHE A 91 -19.48 26.25 -1.33
N HIS A 92 -18.24 26.29 -1.82
CA HIS A 92 -17.88 25.53 -3.01
C HIS A 92 -18.04 24.07 -2.64
N LYS A 93 -19.18 23.52 -3.05
CA LYS A 93 -19.52 22.10 -3.04
C LYS A 93 -18.31 21.39 -3.64
N GLU A 94 -17.38 20.98 -2.78
CA GLU A 94 -16.13 20.37 -3.23
C GLU A 94 -16.56 19.22 -4.14
N PRO A 95 -16.16 19.24 -5.42
CA PRO A 95 -16.64 18.26 -6.38
C PRO A 95 -16.36 16.90 -5.77
N LYS A 96 -17.42 16.08 -5.60
CA LYS A 96 -17.32 14.78 -4.95
C LYS A 96 -16.10 14.06 -5.52
N ALA A 97 -15.12 13.87 -4.66
CA ALA A 97 -13.83 13.29 -5.00
C ALA A 97 -14.02 12.02 -5.83
N SER A 98 -13.36 11.96 -6.99
CA SER A 98 -13.45 10.83 -7.90
C SER A 98 -12.77 9.60 -7.30
N TRP A 99 -13.33 8.44 -7.60
CA TRP A 99 -12.70 7.16 -7.32
C TRP A 99 -11.87 6.72 -8.53
N ILE A 100 -10.75 6.06 -8.27
CA ILE A 100 -9.97 5.35 -9.30
C ILE A 100 -9.88 3.85 -8.93
N PRO A 101 -9.62 2.97 -9.90
CA PRO A 101 -9.50 1.54 -9.63
C PRO A 101 -8.44 1.23 -8.55
N PRO A 102 -8.71 0.29 -7.63
CA PRO A 102 -7.71 -0.13 -6.66
C PRO A 102 -6.49 -0.75 -7.32
N VAL A 103 -5.32 -0.52 -6.74
CA VAL A 103 -4.06 -1.11 -7.19
C VAL A 103 -3.68 -2.22 -6.22
N LEU A 104 -3.49 -3.44 -6.72
CA LEU A 104 -2.96 -4.56 -5.95
C LEU A 104 -1.44 -4.51 -5.99
N MET A 105 -0.81 -4.56 -4.83
CA MET A 105 0.63 -4.71 -4.70
C MET A 105 0.96 -5.97 -3.89
N VAL A 106 2.11 -6.58 -4.18
CA VAL A 106 2.59 -7.77 -3.47
C VAL A 106 3.94 -7.46 -2.86
N ILE A 107 4.00 -7.45 -1.52
CA ILE A 107 5.25 -7.39 -0.77
C ILE A 107 5.77 -8.81 -0.64
N LYS A 108 6.86 -9.10 -1.34
CA LYS A 108 7.56 -10.38 -1.18
C LYS A 108 8.20 -10.40 0.21
N GLY A 109 8.00 -11.48 0.96
CA GLY A 109 8.61 -11.64 2.27
C GLY A 109 10.14 -11.62 2.15
N GLN A 110 10.81 -11.11 3.19
CA GLN A 110 12.26 -11.19 3.27
C GLN A 110 12.71 -12.65 3.29
N ALA A 111 13.92 -12.92 2.80
CA ALA A 111 14.49 -14.26 2.56
C ALA A 111 14.43 -15.21 3.78
N ASN A 112 14.24 -14.68 5.00
CA ASN A 112 14.12 -15.43 6.24
C ASN A 112 12.72 -16.05 6.48
N GLY A 113 12.01 -16.45 5.42
CA GLY A 113 10.74 -17.16 5.53
C GLY A 113 9.52 -16.30 5.86
N GLY A 114 9.58 -14.98 5.60
CA GLY A 114 8.40 -14.13 5.69
C GLY A 114 7.36 -14.53 4.63
N LEU A 115 6.08 -14.60 5.00
CA LEU A 115 5.00 -14.80 4.03
C LEU A 115 4.91 -13.58 3.10
N SER A 116 4.61 -13.80 1.82
CA SER A 116 4.27 -12.71 0.91
C SER A 116 2.95 -12.07 1.34
N HIS A 117 2.92 -10.75 1.45
CA HIS A 117 1.72 -10.01 1.84
C HIS A 117 1.22 -9.19 0.65
N SER A 118 0.01 -9.48 0.20
CA SER A 118 -0.68 -8.65 -0.78
C SER A 118 -1.44 -7.53 -0.07
N MET A 119 -1.45 -6.34 -0.66
CA MET A 119 -2.13 -5.16 -0.14
C MET A 119 -2.81 -4.41 -1.28
N TYR A 120 -3.88 -3.69 -0.94
CA TYR A 120 -4.58 -2.83 -1.89
C TYR A 120 -4.31 -1.37 -1.58
N LEU A 121 -4.07 -0.58 -2.61
CA LEU A 121 -4.14 0.87 -2.56
C LEU A 121 -5.49 1.30 -3.10
N VAL A 122 -6.30 1.89 -2.24
CA VAL A 122 -7.65 2.37 -2.58
C VAL A 122 -7.64 3.90 -2.53
N THR A 123 -8.03 4.54 -3.62
CA THR A 123 -7.85 5.98 -3.81
C THR A 123 -9.16 6.69 -4.08
N ARG A 124 -9.39 7.80 -3.37
CA ARG A 124 -10.51 8.72 -3.57
C ARG A 124 -10.03 10.15 -3.41
N GLY A 125 -10.19 10.96 -4.46
CA GLY A 125 -9.70 12.33 -4.46
C GLY A 125 -8.20 12.38 -4.17
N LYS A 126 -7.78 13.19 -3.21
CA LYS A 126 -6.36 13.36 -2.84
C LYS A 126 -5.83 12.32 -1.85
N HIS A 127 -6.60 11.30 -1.50
CA HIS A 127 -6.19 10.33 -0.49
C HIS A 127 -6.11 8.91 -1.06
N THR A 128 -5.02 8.21 -0.74
CA THR A 128 -4.83 6.79 -1.03
C THR A 128 -4.59 6.03 0.26
N HIS A 129 -5.38 5.00 0.51
CA HIS A 129 -5.27 4.14 1.67
C HIS A 129 -4.64 2.80 1.30
N LEU A 130 -3.61 2.42 2.05
CA LEU A 130 -3.02 1.09 2.01
C LEU A 130 -3.80 0.17 2.95
N LEU A 131 -4.42 -0.86 2.38
CA LEU A 131 -5.37 -1.74 3.04
C LEU A 131 -4.97 -3.22 2.87
N PRO A 132 -5.42 -4.11 3.76
CA PRO A 132 -5.16 -5.54 3.63
C PRO A 132 -5.81 -6.14 2.38
N SER A 133 -5.19 -7.21 1.86
CA SER A 133 -5.80 -8.09 0.87
C SER A 133 -6.22 -9.41 1.50
N PRO A 134 -7.45 -9.90 1.23
CA PRO A 134 -8.49 -9.24 0.44
C PRO A 134 -9.13 -8.07 1.19
N LEU A 135 -9.78 -7.18 0.45
CA LEU A 135 -10.46 -6.01 1.02
C LEU A 135 -11.56 -6.46 2.00
N PRO A 136 -11.55 -5.97 3.24
CA PRO A 136 -12.62 -6.24 4.19
C PRO A 136 -13.97 -5.65 3.74
N ALA A 137 -15.07 -6.27 4.15
CA ALA A 137 -16.41 -5.81 3.78
C ALA A 137 -16.79 -4.43 4.38
N ASN A 138 -16.20 -4.05 5.52
CA ASN A 138 -16.48 -2.79 6.21
C ASN A 138 -15.24 -1.87 6.22
N LEU A 139 -14.84 -1.42 5.03
CA LEU A 139 -13.65 -0.57 4.84
C LEU A 139 -13.62 0.69 5.73
N PRO A 140 -14.73 1.44 5.91
CA PRO A 140 -14.70 2.67 6.73
C PRO A 140 -14.39 2.42 8.21
N SER A 141 -14.57 1.19 8.69
CA SER A 141 -14.31 0.82 10.09
C SER A 141 -12.87 0.36 10.35
N ILE A 142 -12.09 0.16 9.30
CA ILE A 142 -10.76 -0.44 9.39
C ILE A 142 -9.72 0.64 9.14
N PRO A 143 -8.86 0.93 10.12
CA PRO A 143 -7.80 1.90 9.92
C PRO A 143 -6.86 1.39 8.83
N PRO A 144 -6.48 2.24 7.86
CA PRO A 144 -5.50 1.84 6.86
C PRO A 144 -4.13 1.62 7.49
N TYR A 145 -3.32 0.75 6.90
CA TYR A 145 -1.92 0.61 7.29
C TYR A 145 -1.16 1.91 7.11
N ARG A 146 -1.51 2.65 6.05
CA ARG A 146 -0.91 3.92 5.69
C ARG A 146 -1.91 4.74 4.88
N THR A 147 -1.88 6.05 5.07
CA THR A 147 -2.57 7.02 4.21
C THR A 147 -1.54 7.87 3.51
N PHE A 148 -1.64 7.93 2.18
CA PHE A 148 -0.91 8.87 1.33
C PHE A 148 -1.84 10.05 1.03
N THR A 149 -1.32 11.26 1.13
CA THR A 149 -2.05 12.49 0.79
C THR A 149 -1.31 13.18 -0.35
N TRP A 150 -1.99 13.34 -1.47
CA TRP A 150 -1.48 13.90 -2.71
C TRP A 150 -1.74 15.40 -2.79
N THR A 151 -0.89 16.12 -3.54
CA THR A 151 -1.06 17.55 -3.80
C THR A 151 -2.31 17.81 -4.65
N SER A 152 -2.50 17.00 -5.69
CA SER A 152 -3.66 16.97 -6.58
C SER A 152 -4.30 15.57 -6.62
N PRO A 153 -5.60 15.43 -6.96
CA PRO A 153 -6.21 14.12 -7.12
C PRO A 153 -5.55 13.34 -8.27
N PRO A 154 -4.99 12.15 -8.04
CA PRO A 154 -4.44 11.32 -9.10
C PRO A 154 -5.53 10.75 -10.00
N SER A 155 -5.25 10.67 -11.30
CA SER A 155 -6.02 9.91 -12.28
C SER A 155 -5.61 8.44 -12.29
N ASN A 156 -4.36 8.14 -11.90
CA ASN A 156 -3.82 6.79 -11.80
C ASN A 156 -2.78 6.69 -10.69
N ILE A 157 -2.68 5.50 -10.08
CA ILE A 157 -1.63 5.15 -9.12
C ILE A 157 -0.87 3.93 -9.66
N SER A 158 0.46 3.96 -9.55
CA SER A 158 1.33 2.80 -9.74
C SER A 158 2.19 2.60 -8.49
N THR A 159 2.65 1.38 -8.28
CA THR A 159 3.47 1.04 -7.10
C THR A 159 4.58 0.07 -7.45
N ARG A 160 5.70 0.17 -6.73
CA ARG A 160 6.75 -0.83 -6.76
C ARG A 160 7.49 -0.90 -5.42
N ILE A 161 8.17 -2.02 -5.22
CA ILE A 161 9.10 -2.20 -4.10
C ILE A 161 10.51 -1.91 -4.62
N CYS A 162 11.16 -0.95 -4.00
CA CYS A 162 12.54 -0.58 -4.30
C CYS A 162 13.46 -1.11 -3.20
N ARG A 163 14.66 -1.52 -3.57
CA ARG A 163 15.74 -1.89 -2.64
C ARG A 163 16.89 -0.91 -2.81
N GLN A 164 17.40 -0.38 -1.71
CA GLN A 164 18.66 0.33 -1.74
C GLN A 164 19.78 -0.70 -1.68
N THR A 165 20.64 -0.74 -2.70
CA THR A 165 21.91 -1.46 -2.60
C THR A 165 22.81 -0.65 -1.66
N PRO A 166 23.25 -1.19 -0.52
CA PRO A 166 24.19 -0.49 0.33
C PRO A 166 25.49 -0.28 -0.45
N PRO A 167 26.16 0.87 -0.31
CA PRO A 167 27.47 1.06 -0.89
C PRO A 167 28.43 -0.02 -0.38
N LEU A 168 29.33 -0.51 -1.24
CA LEU A 168 30.29 -1.59 -0.95
C LEU A 168 31.12 -1.35 0.33
N SER A 169 31.20 -0.09 0.78
CA SER A 169 31.95 0.35 1.97
C SER A 169 31.18 0.28 3.29
N GLU A 170 29.86 0.11 3.29
CA GLU A 170 29.07 0.06 4.52
C GLU A 170 28.39 -1.30 4.69
N GLU A 171 28.68 -2.00 5.80
CA GLU A 171 27.94 -3.19 6.27
C GLU A 171 26.51 -2.83 6.75
N GLY A 172 25.85 -1.89 6.08
CA GLY A 172 24.47 -1.50 6.33
C GLY A 172 23.49 -2.50 5.72
N SER A 173 22.43 -2.83 6.44
CA SER A 173 21.32 -3.59 5.87
C SER A 173 20.67 -2.79 4.74
N SER A 174 20.56 -3.36 3.54
CA SER A 174 19.78 -2.81 2.42
C SER A 174 18.35 -2.53 2.87
N GLU A 175 17.96 -1.27 3.05
CA GLU A 175 16.57 -0.95 3.37
C GLU A 175 15.72 -0.98 2.10
N SER A 176 14.59 -1.69 2.18
CA SER A 176 13.59 -1.72 1.13
C SER A 176 12.49 -0.72 1.45
N PHE A 177 11.97 -0.05 0.42
CA PHE A 177 10.90 0.91 0.54
C PHE A 177 9.82 0.69 -0.52
N LEU A 178 8.59 1.06 -0.17
CA LEU A 178 7.47 1.15 -1.09
C LEU A 178 7.52 2.51 -1.78
N GLN A 179 7.58 2.52 -3.10
CA GLN A 179 7.39 3.72 -3.89
C GLN A 179 5.99 3.71 -4.50
N VAL A 180 5.22 4.76 -4.22
CA VAL A 180 3.88 5.00 -4.78
C VAL A 180 3.96 6.19 -5.71
N ILE A 181 3.53 6.00 -6.95
CA ILE A 181 3.64 6.97 -8.04
C ILE A 181 2.22 7.38 -8.43
N ALA A 182 1.93 8.66 -8.31
CA ALA A 182 0.67 9.28 -8.67
C ALA A 182 0.82 10.06 -9.98
N PHE A 183 -0.09 9.83 -10.92
CA PHE A 183 -0.22 10.58 -12.17
C PHE A 183 -1.49 11.42 -12.10
N GLY A 184 -1.44 12.68 -12.54
CA GLY A 184 -2.59 13.57 -12.52
C GLY A 184 -2.43 14.80 -13.40
N GLU A 185 -3.33 15.77 -13.22
CA GLU A 185 -3.38 17.02 -14.00
C GLU A 185 -2.15 17.92 -13.73
N GLU A 186 -1.56 17.84 -12.53
CA GLU A 186 -0.37 18.59 -12.12
C GLU A 186 0.95 17.83 -12.37
N GLY A 187 0.93 16.80 -13.23
CA GLY A 187 2.09 15.98 -13.54
C GLY A 187 2.20 14.72 -12.66
N VAL A 188 3.38 14.50 -12.10
CA VAL A 188 3.71 13.27 -11.36
C VAL A 188 4.15 13.58 -9.94
N GLU A 189 3.58 12.87 -8.97
CA GLU A 189 4.00 12.90 -7.58
C GLU A 189 4.44 11.49 -7.15
N VAL A 190 5.57 11.41 -6.45
CA VAL A 190 6.13 10.16 -5.93
C VAL A 190 6.25 10.28 -4.41
N GLN A 191 5.77 9.25 -3.71
CA GLN A 191 5.96 9.12 -2.26
C GLN A 191 6.63 7.79 -1.94
N GLU A 192 7.65 7.84 -1.09
CA GLU A 192 8.45 6.69 -0.66
C GLU A 192 8.26 6.44 0.84
N VAL A 193 8.04 5.17 1.19
CA VAL A 193 7.82 4.75 2.58
C VAL A 193 8.67 3.50 2.86
N PRO A 194 9.55 3.52 3.86
CA PRO A 194 10.27 2.33 4.30
C PRO A 194 9.31 1.17 4.60
N LEU A 195 9.65 -0.06 4.17
CA LEU A 195 8.78 -1.22 4.43
C LEU A 195 8.71 -1.57 5.92
N SER A 196 9.73 -1.21 6.68
CA SER A 196 9.75 -1.24 8.15
C SER A 196 8.54 -0.49 8.73
N ASN A 197 8.14 0.63 8.13
CA ASN A 197 7.01 1.45 8.58
C ASN A 197 5.63 0.86 8.26
N LEU A 198 5.54 -0.14 7.38
CA LEU A 198 4.26 -0.77 7.01
C LEU A 198 3.82 -1.87 7.99
N THR A 199 4.74 -2.44 8.77
CA THR A 199 4.46 -3.58 9.66
C THR A 199 4.16 -3.16 11.11
N VAL A 200 4.58 -1.95 11.51
CA VAL A 200 4.60 -1.51 12.92
C VAL A 200 3.20 -1.21 13.49
N ASN A 201 2.22 -0.89 12.64
CA ASN A 201 0.87 -0.50 13.08
C ASN A 201 0.01 -1.65 13.63
N MET A 202 0.56 -2.86 13.76
CA MET A 202 -0.08 -3.98 14.46
C MET A 202 0.15 -3.96 15.99
N GLY A 203 1.07 -3.13 16.50
CA GLY A 203 1.39 -3.04 17.94
C GLY A 203 0.80 -1.80 18.63
N LYS A 204 0.51 -1.88 19.94
CA LYS A 204 0.02 -0.77 20.80
C LYS A 204 1.08 0.33 21.09
N GLY A 205 2.10 0.48 20.25
CA GLY A 205 3.17 1.45 20.44
C GLY A 205 2.94 2.71 19.61
N LYS A 206 3.01 3.89 20.24
CA LYS A 206 3.08 5.18 19.53
C LYS A 206 4.47 5.31 18.91
N SER A 207 4.76 4.58 17.84
CA SER A 207 5.96 4.85 17.06
C SER A 207 5.80 6.20 16.37
N LYS A 208 6.87 7.00 16.35
CA LYS A 208 6.88 8.26 15.61
C LYS A 208 6.76 7.91 14.14
N VAL A 209 5.59 8.18 13.57
CA VAL A 209 5.31 7.94 12.17
C VAL A 209 6.22 8.85 11.36
N GLU A 210 7.19 8.25 10.67
CA GLU A 210 8.07 8.96 9.76
C GLU A 210 7.27 9.51 8.56
N GLU A 211 7.58 10.73 8.16
CA GLU A 211 6.96 11.38 7.00
C GLU A 211 7.52 10.75 5.72
N PRO A 212 6.68 10.41 4.71
CA PRO A 212 7.19 9.80 3.49
C PRO A 212 8.08 10.80 2.74
N VAL A 213 9.15 10.31 2.12
CA VAL A 213 9.94 11.12 1.19
C VAL A 213 9.06 11.42 -0.02
N ARG A 214 8.92 12.70 -0.37
CA ARG A 214 8.05 13.17 -1.46
C ARG A 214 8.87 13.84 -2.55
N ALA A 215 8.58 13.51 -3.79
CA ALA A 215 9.07 14.22 -4.98
C ALA A 215 7.90 14.57 -5.90
N VAL A 216 7.93 15.76 -6.49
CA VAL A 216 6.89 16.23 -7.43
C VAL A 216 7.58 16.75 -8.68
N ALA A 217 7.06 16.38 -9.84
CA ALA A 217 7.49 16.88 -11.13
C ALA A 217 6.29 17.45 -11.90
N ASP A 218 6.25 18.77 -12.03
CA ASP A 218 5.31 19.45 -12.92
C ASP A 218 5.76 19.22 -14.37
N LEU A 219 5.04 18.35 -15.07
CA LEU A 219 5.28 18.06 -16.47
C LEU A 219 4.52 19.02 -17.38
N GLY A 220 3.97 20.13 -16.87
CA GLY A 220 3.28 21.22 -17.57
C GLY A 220 2.10 20.76 -18.42
N GLY A 221 1.31 19.83 -17.89
CA GLY A 221 0.12 19.26 -18.52
C GLY A 221 -0.31 17.95 -17.87
N ASP A 222 -1.46 17.43 -18.30
CA ASP A 222 -2.00 16.18 -17.77
C ASP A 222 -1.03 15.03 -17.99
N ALA A 223 -0.76 14.28 -16.92
CA ALA A 223 0.04 13.07 -16.97
C ALA A 223 -0.81 11.83 -16.67
N GLY A 224 -0.44 10.71 -17.28
CA GLY A 224 -1.07 9.43 -17.05
C GLY A 224 -0.09 8.27 -17.10
N PHE A 225 -0.53 7.15 -16.53
CA PHE A 225 0.19 5.90 -16.60
C PHE A 225 0.08 5.28 -17.99
N LEU A 226 1.18 4.67 -18.46
CA LEU A 226 1.22 3.91 -19.71
C LEU A 226 1.42 2.42 -19.43
N CYS A 227 2.56 2.06 -18.84
CA CYS A 227 2.87 0.69 -18.49
C CYS A 227 4.00 0.61 -17.44
N THR A 228 4.10 -0.53 -16.76
CA THR A 228 5.29 -0.89 -15.97
C THR A 228 6.32 -1.57 -16.86
N GLY A 229 7.60 -1.37 -16.58
CA GLY A 229 8.70 -2.05 -17.25
C GLY A 229 9.80 -1.12 -17.77
N GLY A 230 10.71 -1.73 -18.52
CA GLY A 230 11.77 -1.07 -19.27
C GLY A 230 12.93 -0.53 -18.42
N PHE A 231 14.03 -0.32 -19.11
CA PHE A 231 15.34 0.02 -18.55
C PHE A 231 15.92 1.17 -19.35
N TRP A 232 15.32 2.36 -19.24
CA TRP A 232 15.73 3.50 -20.09
C TRP A 232 17.20 3.89 -19.93
N HIS A 233 17.79 3.59 -18.77
CA HIS A 233 19.17 3.91 -18.42
C HIS A 233 20.17 2.79 -18.73
N ASP A 234 19.70 1.62 -19.17
CA ASP A 234 20.57 0.48 -19.43
C ASP A 234 20.95 0.44 -20.91
N ASP A 235 22.05 1.13 -21.25
CA ASP A 235 22.65 1.16 -22.58
C ASP A 235 23.42 -0.14 -22.91
N ASP A 236 23.18 -1.24 -22.19
CA ASP A 236 23.89 -2.50 -22.37
C ASP A 236 23.77 -3.02 -23.81
N PRO A 237 24.87 -3.01 -24.60
CA PRO A 237 24.86 -3.43 -25.99
C PRO A 237 24.60 -4.93 -26.17
N ALA A 238 24.67 -5.73 -25.10
CA ALA A 238 24.31 -7.14 -25.12
C ALA A 238 22.80 -7.38 -25.06
N ARG A 239 21.97 -6.36 -24.79
CA ARG A 239 20.52 -6.48 -24.93
C ARG A 239 20.18 -6.50 -26.43
N PRO A 240 19.46 -7.52 -26.93
CA PRO A 240 18.94 -7.49 -28.30
C PRO A 240 18.02 -6.27 -28.43
N GLY A 241 18.52 -5.20 -29.07
CA GLY A 241 17.80 -3.94 -29.19
C GLY A 241 16.42 -4.19 -29.81
N LEU A 242 15.36 -3.68 -29.16
CA LEU A 242 13.95 -3.72 -29.56
C LEU A 242 13.66 -4.69 -30.73
N MET A 243 13.86 -5.99 -30.51
CA MET A 243 13.31 -6.94 -31.46
C MET A 243 11.80 -6.86 -31.30
N ARG A 244 11.10 -6.56 -32.39
CA ARG A 244 9.64 -6.50 -32.44
C ARG A 244 9.14 -7.80 -31.81
N SER A 245 8.39 -7.69 -30.72
CA SER A 245 7.68 -8.84 -30.16
C SER A 245 6.60 -9.19 -31.18
N ASP A 246 6.93 -10.08 -32.12
CA ASP A 246 5.97 -10.64 -33.08
C ASP A 246 4.93 -11.42 -32.27
N SER A 247 3.88 -10.70 -31.89
CA SER A 247 2.82 -11.19 -31.03
C SER A 247 1.80 -11.95 -31.86
N THR A 248 2.17 -13.13 -32.37
CA THR A 248 1.25 -14.17 -32.82
C THR A 248 1.96 -15.53 -32.84
N ALA A 249 2.01 -16.21 -31.70
CA ALA A 249 1.82 -17.66 -31.56
C ALA A 249 2.21 -18.11 -30.15
N SER A 250 1.24 -18.65 -29.41
CA SER A 250 1.49 -19.53 -28.28
C SER A 250 2.08 -20.85 -28.81
N TYR A 251 3.37 -21.07 -28.58
CA TYR A 251 3.92 -22.42 -28.52
C TYR A 251 4.87 -22.49 -27.32
N ASP A 252 4.60 -23.46 -26.45
CA ASP A 252 5.55 -23.96 -25.46
C ASP A 252 6.95 -24.05 -26.06
N SER A 253 7.88 -23.32 -25.49
CA SER A 253 9.32 -23.57 -25.69
C SER A 253 10.02 -23.19 -24.39
N ASP A 254 9.95 -24.14 -23.47
CA ASP A 254 10.80 -24.27 -22.30
C ASP A 254 12.22 -24.63 -22.80
N SER A 255 12.97 -23.62 -23.25
CA SER A 255 14.37 -23.77 -23.63
C SER A 255 15.17 -22.54 -23.18
N VAL A 256 15.55 -22.56 -21.91
CA VAL A 256 16.92 -22.39 -21.42
C VAL A 256 17.83 -21.55 -22.34
N LEU A 257 17.85 -20.24 -22.09
CA LEU A 257 19.06 -19.41 -22.24
C LEU A 257 19.75 -19.35 -20.86
N GLU A 258 20.23 -20.51 -20.39
CA GLU A 258 21.31 -20.56 -19.40
C GLU A 258 22.63 -20.40 -20.16
N ASP A 259 23.01 -19.16 -20.48
CA ASP A 259 24.40 -18.68 -20.40
C ASP A 259 24.49 -17.25 -20.93
N ILE A 260 24.55 -16.28 -20.00
CA ILE A 260 25.58 -15.23 -19.94
C ILE A 260 25.22 -14.27 -18.79
N SER A 261 26.11 -14.26 -17.79
CA SER A 261 26.11 -13.50 -16.53
C SER A 261 25.17 -14.00 -15.41
N SER A 262 25.78 -14.68 -14.44
CA SER A 262 25.21 -15.17 -13.19
C SER A 262 24.64 -14.10 -12.23
N SER A 263 24.41 -12.86 -12.67
CA SER A 263 23.93 -11.75 -11.82
C SER A 263 22.50 -11.29 -12.10
N ARG A 264 21.87 -11.75 -13.20
CA ARG A 264 20.57 -11.25 -13.68
C ARG A 264 19.47 -12.30 -13.62
N THR A 265 18.97 -12.58 -12.41
CA THR A 265 17.73 -13.37 -12.30
C THR A 265 16.55 -12.54 -12.81
N PRO A 266 15.52 -13.14 -13.44
CA PRO A 266 14.33 -12.43 -13.91
C PRO A 266 13.58 -11.67 -12.79
N THR A 267 13.77 -12.10 -11.54
CA THR A 267 13.28 -11.40 -10.35
C THR A 267 14.00 -10.08 -10.12
N ARG A 268 15.33 -10.03 -10.31
CA ARG A 268 16.13 -8.80 -10.14
C ARG A 268 15.85 -7.80 -11.27
N LEU A 269 15.64 -8.28 -12.50
CA LEU A 269 15.26 -7.42 -13.62
C LEU A 269 13.95 -6.67 -13.34
N LYS A 270 12.94 -7.34 -12.80
CA LYS A 270 11.67 -6.70 -12.40
C LYS A 270 11.81 -5.64 -11.30
N GLU A 271 12.86 -5.69 -10.50
CA GLU A 271 13.11 -4.70 -9.44
C GLU A 271 13.67 -3.40 -10.01
N VAL A 272 14.48 -3.49 -11.07
CA VAL A 272 15.09 -2.33 -11.75
C VAL A 272 14.14 -1.71 -12.79
N GLU A 273 13.05 -2.39 -13.13
CA GLU A 273 12.04 -1.90 -14.06
C GLU A 273 11.41 -0.58 -13.62
N GLY A 274 11.22 0.29 -14.61
CA GLY A 274 10.57 1.57 -14.41
C GLY A 274 9.07 1.59 -14.56
N VAL A 275 8.55 2.81 -14.54
CA VAL A 275 7.17 3.08 -14.92
C VAL A 275 7.17 4.10 -16.03
N TYR A 276 6.59 3.74 -17.17
CA TYR A 276 6.35 4.68 -18.25
C TYR A 276 5.05 5.42 -18.02
N GLY A 277 5.11 6.72 -18.26
CA GLY A 277 3.95 7.60 -18.30
C GLY A 277 3.91 8.37 -19.60
N TRP A 278 2.77 8.98 -19.85
CA TRP A 278 2.60 9.97 -20.90
C TRP A 278 2.25 11.33 -20.27
N VAL A 279 2.62 12.41 -20.94
CA VAL A 279 2.18 13.77 -20.63
C VAL A 279 1.63 14.45 -21.87
N ARG A 280 0.55 15.20 -21.71
CA ARG A 280 -0.10 15.97 -22.77
C ARG A 280 0.33 17.45 -22.71
N LYS A 281 1.15 17.91 -23.66
CA LYS A 281 1.70 19.27 -23.80
C LYS A 281 0.91 20.13 -24.80
N GLY A 282 -0.42 20.05 -24.76
CA GLY A 282 -1.32 20.68 -25.73
C GLY A 282 -2.28 19.65 -26.32
N ALA A 283 -3.18 20.06 -27.22
CA ALA A 283 -4.21 19.16 -27.74
C ALA A 283 -3.64 17.95 -28.50
N GLU A 284 -2.48 18.10 -29.14
CA GLU A 284 -1.89 17.12 -30.05
C GLU A 284 -0.43 16.74 -29.72
N ASP A 285 0.18 17.34 -28.69
CA ASP A 285 1.56 17.00 -28.26
C ASP A 285 1.50 16.02 -27.08
N TRP A 286 1.78 14.74 -27.37
CA TRP A 286 1.88 13.69 -26.36
C TRP A 286 3.33 13.22 -26.26
N ARG A 287 3.89 13.26 -25.05
CA ARG A 287 5.26 12.83 -24.79
C ARG A 287 5.26 11.67 -23.82
N VAL A 288 6.18 10.75 -24.03
CA VAL A 288 6.43 9.64 -23.11
C VAL A 288 7.59 10.03 -22.21
N PHE A 289 7.45 9.72 -20.93
CA PHE A 289 8.52 9.84 -19.96
C PHE A 289 8.63 8.56 -19.15
N TRP A 290 9.72 8.44 -18.40
CA TRP A 290 10.03 7.27 -17.62
C TRP A 290 10.37 7.68 -16.18
N VAL A 291 9.71 7.05 -15.21
CA VAL A 291 9.89 7.31 -13.78
C VAL A 291 10.76 6.23 -13.17
N GLY A 292 12.08 6.44 -13.27
CA GLY A 292 13.11 5.75 -12.48
C GLY A 292 13.12 4.23 -12.54
N GLY A 293 14.13 3.65 -11.91
CA GLY A 293 14.32 2.23 -11.60
C GLY A 293 15.26 2.19 -10.40
N THR A 294 15.35 1.11 -9.64
CA THR A 294 16.46 0.96 -8.67
C THR A 294 17.73 0.73 -9.47
N GLY A 295 18.25 1.82 -10.06
CA GLY A 295 19.55 1.81 -10.69
C GLY A 295 20.54 1.48 -9.60
N ASP A 296 21.08 0.25 -9.63
CA ASP A 296 22.42 -0.01 -9.15
C ASP A 296 23.29 0.97 -9.94
N ARG A 297 23.46 2.17 -9.39
CA ARG A 297 24.46 3.09 -9.85
C ARG A 297 25.77 2.43 -9.44
N ASP A 298 26.32 1.60 -10.32
CA ASP A 298 27.74 1.29 -10.36
C ASP A 298 28.50 2.58 -10.69
N THR A 299 28.35 3.61 -9.86
CA THR A 299 28.98 4.93 -10.03
C THR A 299 30.47 4.92 -9.71
N ASP A 300 31.03 3.78 -9.32
CA ASP A 300 32.40 3.73 -8.80
C ASP A 300 33.45 3.38 -9.87
N ASN A 301 33.05 2.99 -11.09
CA ASN A 301 34.04 2.59 -12.12
C ASN A 301 34.47 3.69 -13.10
N TYR A 302 33.94 4.91 -13.00
CA TYR A 302 34.34 6.02 -13.89
C TYR A 302 35.44 6.94 -13.34
N GLN A 303 35.98 6.69 -12.15
CA GLN A 303 37.06 7.53 -11.57
C GLN A 303 38.49 7.08 -11.91
N HIS A 304 38.72 5.98 -12.64
CA HIS A 304 40.08 5.43 -12.84
C HIS A 304 40.76 5.68 -14.20
N TYR A 305 40.18 6.49 -15.10
CA TYR A 305 40.79 6.79 -16.42
C TYR A 305 41.19 8.25 -16.63
N ALA A 306 41.44 8.99 -15.55
CA ALA A 306 42.06 10.32 -15.63
C ALA A 306 43.28 10.39 -14.71
N SER A 307 44.38 9.78 -15.15
CA SER A 307 45.73 10.02 -14.63
C SER A 307 46.72 9.99 -15.78
#